data_AF-A0A1V5VT41-F1
#
_entry.id   AF-A0A1V5VT41-F1
#
_cell.length_a   1.000
_cell.length_b   1.000
_cell.length_c   1.000
_cell.angle_alpha   90.00
_cell.angle_beta   90.00
_cell.angle_gamma   90.00
#
_symmetry.space_group_name_H-M   'P 1'
#
loop_
_entity.id
_entity.type
_entity.pdbx_description
1 polymer ?
#
loop_
_entity_poly.entity_id
_entity_poly.type
_entity_poly.pdbx_seq_one_letter_code
_entity_poly.pdbx_strand_id
1 'polypeptide(L)'
;MDREGFAAAVTARIEAQPRITLLREEATAIPEAGLVILASGPLTSPALATALQQESGAETLYFYDALAPIVDSATINFDSAFRASRYHRGEQEDGDYINCPMTQEEYDRFVEALSTAERIPLRDFERDDPHFFEACLPVEVLAQRGPLALAFGPLRPVGLRDPRTGQRPYAVVQLRQDNAAGELYNLVGFQTNLRYGEQERVFRLIPGLENATFIRYGSMHRNTYLNAPLLLAPTLQFKKRSTLFCAGQLAGLEGYVGNVMGGWLAGINAARLSQGATPLTLPPTTMSGALLAYITQADPATFQPMKANFGLLPPLDVARRGKRARGEAYAHRALTDLAAWLAATPGLPASRQPTDVPPTPPE
;
A
#
# COMPACT_ATOMS: atom_id res chain seq x y z
N MET A 1 -10.77 -2.54 16.28
CA MET A 1 -10.58 -4.01 16.38
C MET A 1 -9.55 -4.24 17.46
N ASP A 2 -9.89 -5.05 18.46
CA ASP A 2 -8.90 -5.58 19.39
C ASP A 2 -7.95 -6.52 18.63
N ARG A 3 -6.67 -6.18 18.57
CA ARG A 3 -5.67 -6.90 17.77
C ARG A 3 -5.30 -8.23 18.42
N GLU A 4 -5.17 -8.25 19.74
CA GLU A 4 -4.75 -9.44 20.49
C GLU A 4 -5.89 -10.45 20.51
N GLY A 5 -7.12 -10.01 20.83
CA GLY A 5 -8.29 -10.87 20.78
C GLY A 5 -8.55 -11.44 19.38
N PHE A 6 -8.39 -10.65 18.32
CA PHE A 6 -8.52 -11.16 16.95
C PHE A 6 -7.45 -12.20 16.61
N ALA A 7 -6.18 -11.93 16.91
CA ALA A 7 -5.08 -12.86 16.63
C ALA A 7 -5.26 -14.18 17.40
N ALA A 8 -5.59 -14.10 18.70
CA ALA A 8 -5.86 -15.26 19.54
C ALA A 8 -7.02 -16.10 18.99
N ALA A 9 -8.12 -15.48 18.56
CA ALA A 9 -9.26 -16.18 17.99
C ALA A 9 -8.92 -16.91 16.67
N VAL A 10 -8.09 -16.30 15.81
CA VAL A 10 -7.61 -16.95 14.57
C VAL A 10 -6.71 -18.12 14.90
N THR A 11 -5.73 -17.94 15.79
CA THR A 11 -4.81 -19.00 16.22
C THR A 11 -5.57 -20.20 16.80
N ALA A 12 -6.49 -19.97 17.73
CA ALA A 12 -7.28 -21.03 18.36
C ALA A 12 -8.09 -21.84 17.33
N ARG A 13 -8.66 -21.18 16.30
CA ARG A 13 -9.40 -21.88 15.23
C ARG A 13 -8.51 -22.72 14.33
N ILE A 14 -7.27 -22.29 14.11
CA ILE A 14 -6.27 -23.05 13.33
C ILE A 14 -5.81 -24.27 14.13
N GLU A 15 -5.44 -24.08 15.40
CA GLU A 15 -4.96 -25.14 16.29
C GLU A 15 -6.02 -26.23 16.55
N ALA A 16 -7.29 -25.84 16.61
CA ALA A 16 -8.39 -26.79 16.84
C ALA A 16 -8.84 -27.56 15.59
N GLN A 17 -8.33 -27.25 14.39
CA GLN A 17 -8.78 -27.89 13.15
C GLN A 17 -8.06 -29.25 12.94
N PRO A 18 -8.76 -30.40 13.00
CA PRO A 18 -8.13 -31.73 12.90
C PRO A 18 -7.40 -32.02 11.59
N ARG A 19 -7.69 -31.26 10.53
CA ARG A 19 -7.03 -31.38 9.21
C ARG A 19 -5.81 -30.47 9.05
N ILE A 20 -5.46 -29.69 10.08
CA ILE A 20 -4.29 -28.83 10.09
C ILE A 20 -3.28 -29.40 11.08
N THR A 21 -2.06 -29.64 10.62
CA THR A 21 -0.90 -29.88 11.49
C THR A 21 -0.10 -28.59 11.54
N LEU A 22 0.07 -28.03 12.74
CA LEU A 22 0.83 -26.79 12.93
C LEU A 22 2.27 -27.10 13.31
N LEU A 23 3.21 -26.64 12.48
CA LEU A 23 4.65 -26.71 12.75
C LEU A 23 5.17 -25.30 13.06
N ARG A 24 5.84 -25.14 14.21
CA ARG A 24 6.39 -23.86 14.67
C ARG A 24 7.89 -23.81 14.42
N GLU A 25 8.25 -23.70 13.14
CA GLU A 25 9.63 -23.68 12.67
C GLU A 25 9.80 -22.68 11.51
N GLU A 26 11.04 -22.29 11.23
CA GLU A 26 11.34 -21.50 10.04
C GLU A 26 11.35 -22.40 8.80
N ALA A 27 10.53 -22.07 7.80
CA ALA A 27 10.63 -22.66 6.49
C ALA A 27 11.81 -22.02 5.73
N THR A 28 12.92 -22.75 5.60
CA THR A 28 14.16 -22.27 4.96
C THR A 28 14.27 -22.62 3.48
N ALA A 29 13.38 -23.49 2.97
CA ALA A 29 13.35 -23.93 1.58
C ALA A 29 11.91 -24.12 1.09
N ILE A 30 11.72 -24.11 -0.23
CA ILE A 30 10.43 -24.42 -0.87
C ILE A 30 10.38 -25.93 -1.10
N PRO A 31 9.39 -26.67 -0.55
CA PRO A 31 9.27 -28.10 -0.79
C PRO A 31 9.21 -28.41 -2.29
N GLU A 32 9.92 -29.44 -2.78
CA GLU A 32 9.97 -29.81 -4.21
C GLU A 32 8.70 -30.54 -4.69
N ALA A 33 8.02 -31.25 -3.79
CA ALA A 33 6.83 -32.03 -4.09
C ALA A 33 5.61 -31.54 -3.30
N GLY A 34 4.42 -31.90 -3.80
CA GLY A 34 3.15 -31.53 -3.18
C GLY A 34 2.63 -30.16 -3.62
N LEU A 35 1.50 -29.79 -3.03
CA LEU A 35 0.86 -28.49 -3.21
C LEU A 35 1.35 -27.54 -2.13
N VAL A 36 1.93 -26.42 -2.55
CA VAL A 36 2.60 -25.47 -1.65
C VAL A 36 2.01 -24.09 -1.83
N ILE A 37 1.74 -23.39 -0.73
CA ILE A 37 1.31 -21.99 -0.72
C ILE A 37 2.34 -21.17 0.07
N LEU A 38 2.95 -20.20 -0.60
CA LEU A 38 3.88 -19.25 0.00
C LEU A 38 3.11 -18.02 0.50
N ALA A 39 3.23 -17.70 1.79
CA ALA A 39 2.49 -16.61 2.44
C ALA A 39 3.25 -15.97 3.62
N SER A 40 4.58 -15.87 3.52
CA SER A 40 5.48 -15.36 4.59
C SER A 40 5.37 -13.86 4.87
N GLY A 41 4.69 -13.10 4.00
CA GLY A 41 4.49 -11.67 4.19
C GLY A 41 5.74 -10.81 3.92
N PRO A 42 5.72 -9.53 4.33
CA PRO A 42 6.75 -8.55 3.96
C PRO A 42 8.14 -8.87 4.53
N LEU A 43 8.18 -9.50 5.71
CA LEU A 43 9.39 -9.81 6.47
C LEU A 43 9.80 -11.28 6.26
N THR A 44 9.81 -11.71 5.01
CA THR A 44 10.28 -13.06 4.63
C THR A 44 11.72 -13.25 5.10
N SER A 45 12.03 -14.41 5.70
CA SER A 45 13.35 -14.66 6.25
C SER A 45 14.43 -14.72 5.15
N PRO A 46 15.70 -14.43 5.47
CA PRO A 46 16.77 -14.47 4.47
C PRO A 46 16.89 -15.81 3.74
N ALA A 47 16.77 -16.93 4.46
CA ALA A 47 16.87 -18.26 3.87
C ALA A 47 15.74 -18.52 2.86
N LEU A 48 14.49 -18.23 3.24
CA LEU A 48 13.35 -18.38 2.34
C LEU A 48 13.41 -17.41 1.16
N ALA A 49 13.91 -16.19 1.37
CA ALA A 49 14.09 -15.22 0.29
C ALA A 49 15.11 -15.73 -0.76
N THR A 50 16.21 -16.35 -0.33
CA THR A 50 17.17 -16.99 -1.25
C THR A 50 16.51 -18.14 -2.03
N ALA A 51 15.71 -18.98 -1.39
CA ALA A 51 14.98 -20.05 -2.07
C ALA A 51 13.97 -19.49 -3.10
N LEU A 52 13.28 -18.39 -2.77
CA LEU A 52 12.37 -17.70 -3.68
C LEU A 52 13.10 -17.05 -4.86
N GLN A 53 14.31 -16.52 -4.67
CA GLN A 53 15.12 -15.97 -5.77
C GLN A 53 15.46 -17.06 -6.78
N GLN A 54 15.85 -18.23 -6.29
CA GLN A 54 16.16 -19.39 -7.12
C GLN A 54 14.92 -19.89 -7.88
N GLU A 55 13.78 -20.03 -7.21
CA GLU A 55 12.53 -20.50 -7.85
C GLU A 55 11.97 -19.47 -8.85
N SER A 56 12.08 -18.18 -8.56
CA SER A 56 11.62 -17.11 -9.47
C SER A 56 12.56 -16.88 -10.65
N GLY A 57 13.86 -17.18 -10.49
CA GLY A 57 14.90 -16.76 -11.42
C GLY A 57 15.09 -15.24 -11.47
N ALA A 58 14.59 -14.52 -10.46
CA ALA A 58 14.74 -13.07 -10.34
C ALA A 58 16.03 -12.72 -9.60
N GLU A 59 16.72 -11.68 -10.06
CA GLU A 59 17.91 -11.15 -9.38
C GLU A 59 17.54 -10.53 -8.02
N THR A 60 16.33 -9.96 -7.89
CA THR A 60 15.84 -9.30 -6.67
C THR A 60 14.35 -9.60 -6.39
N LEU A 61 13.95 -9.57 -5.10
CA LEU A 61 12.58 -9.83 -4.61
C LEU A 61 12.02 -8.71 -3.71
N TYR A 62 12.55 -7.49 -3.81
CA TYR A 62 12.28 -6.46 -2.79
C TYR A 62 11.80 -5.16 -3.42
N PHE A 63 10.94 -4.45 -2.70
CA PHE A 63 10.61 -3.04 -2.90
C PHE A 63 10.53 -2.34 -1.54
N TYR A 64 10.65 -1.03 -1.54
CA TYR A 64 10.63 -0.22 -0.34
C TYR A 64 9.28 0.50 -0.20
N ASP A 65 8.51 0.17 0.82
CA ASP A 65 7.34 0.98 1.22
C ASP A 65 7.85 2.26 1.87
N ALA A 66 7.31 3.38 1.41
CA ALA A 66 7.82 4.70 1.69
C ALA A 66 6.67 5.56 2.26
N LEU A 67 6.65 5.67 3.59
CA LEU A 67 5.62 6.39 4.32
C LEU A 67 6.03 7.85 4.50
N ALA A 68 5.09 8.76 4.22
CA ALA A 68 5.21 10.16 4.56
C ALA A 68 4.60 10.47 5.95
N PRO A 69 5.09 11.50 6.66
CA PRO A 69 4.56 11.92 7.95
C PRO A 69 3.07 12.34 7.89
N ILE A 70 2.40 12.24 9.03
CA ILE A 70 1.05 12.74 9.28
C ILE A 70 1.07 13.72 10.45
N VAL A 71 0.39 14.84 10.28
CA VAL A 71 0.21 15.89 11.30
C VAL A 71 -1.26 16.04 11.69
N ASP A 72 -1.48 16.51 12.92
CA ASP A 72 -2.78 16.90 13.45
C ASP A 72 -3.21 18.26 12.86
N SER A 73 -4.41 18.31 12.28
CA SER A 73 -4.98 19.50 11.66
C SER A 73 -5.15 20.67 12.63
N ALA A 74 -5.43 20.39 13.90
CA ALA A 74 -5.63 21.41 14.94
C ALA A 74 -4.33 22.17 15.27
N THR A 75 -3.18 21.63 14.86
CA THR A 75 -1.85 22.20 15.15
C THR A 75 -1.22 22.90 13.95
N ILE A 76 -1.93 22.94 12.82
CA ILE A 76 -1.49 23.66 11.63
C ILE A 76 -1.79 25.15 11.79
N ASN A 77 -0.80 25.99 11.56
CA ASN A 77 -0.95 27.44 11.58
C ASN A 77 -1.48 27.97 10.22
N PHE A 78 -2.76 28.33 10.20
CA PHE A 78 -3.46 28.90 9.03
C PHE A 78 -3.23 30.40 8.81
N ASP A 79 -2.49 31.09 9.68
CA ASP A 79 -1.96 32.42 9.33
C ASP A 79 -0.86 32.28 8.27
N SER A 80 -0.16 31.13 8.29
CA SER A 80 0.88 30.75 7.34
C SER A 80 0.37 29.91 6.16
N ALA A 81 -0.55 28.98 6.42
CA ALA A 81 -1.04 28.01 5.44
C ALA A 81 -2.42 28.38 4.87
N PHE A 82 -2.76 27.89 3.67
CA PHE A 82 -4.07 28.15 3.05
C PHE A 82 -4.62 26.93 2.31
N ARG A 83 -5.94 26.80 2.26
CA ARG A 83 -6.59 25.75 1.45
C ARG A 83 -6.72 26.20 0.00
N ALA A 84 -6.35 25.31 -0.92
CA ALA A 84 -6.55 25.49 -2.35
C ALA A 84 -6.24 24.20 -3.11
N SER A 85 -6.95 23.98 -4.22
CA SER A 85 -6.53 23.05 -5.26
C SER A 85 -5.83 23.79 -6.39
N ARG A 86 -4.89 23.13 -7.07
CA ARG A 86 -4.18 23.71 -8.22
C ARG A 86 -5.19 24.10 -9.30
N TYR A 87 -5.00 25.28 -9.89
CA TYR A 87 -5.86 25.87 -10.91
C TYR A 87 -7.33 26.00 -10.48
N HIS A 88 -7.61 26.03 -9.17
CA HIS A 88 -8.96 26.01 -8.61
C HIS A 88 -9.80 24.79 -9.07
N ARG A 89 -9.13 23.67 -9.37
CA ARG A 89 -9.78 22.41 -9.76
C ARG A 89 -9.72 21.44 -8.59
N GLY A 90 -10.77 21.41 -7.78
CA GLY A 90 -10.89 20.50 -6.63
C GLY A 90 -12.30 19.95 -6.43
N GLU A 91 -12.42 18.96 -5.56
CA GLU A 91 -13.73 18.42 -5.13
C GLU A 91 -14.38 19.30 -4.05
N GLN A 92 -13.57 19.93 -3.20
CA GLN A 92 -14.02 20.87 -2.16
C GLN A 92 -14.00 22.31 -2.65
N GLU A 93 -14.97 23.11 -2.19
CA GLU A 93 -15.11 24.54 -2.53
C GLU A 93 -13.88 25.35 -2.09
N ASP A 94 -13.35 25.06 -0.90
CA ASP A 94 -12.15 25.71 -0.35
C ASP A 94 -10.84 25.05 -0.82
N GLY A 95 -10.92 23.94 -1.57
CA GLY A 95 -9.77 23.19 -2.08
C GLY A 95 -9.38 21.93 -1.27
N ASP A 96 -8.84 20.93 -1.97
CA ASP A 96 -8.60 19.57 -1.44
C ASP A 96 -7.31 19.44 -0.62
N TYR A 97 -6.46 20.46 -0.66
CA TYR A 97 -5.14 20.47 -0.02
C TYR A 97 -4.97 21.70 0.86
N ILE A 98 -4.28 21.51 1.98
CA ILE A 98 -3.68 22.62 2.73
C ILE A 98 -2.31 22.87 2.12
N ASN A 99 -1.98 24.13 1.85
CA ASN A 99 -0.76 24.55 1.18
C ASN A 99 0.05 25.39 2.15
N CYS A 100 1.29 24.96 2.39
CA CYS A 100 2.29 25.63 3.21
C CYS A 100 3.30 26.30 2.26
N PRO A 101 3.08 27.56 1.87
CA PRO A 101 3.96 28.26 0.93
C PRO A 101 5.29 28.63 1.60
N MET A 102 6.35 28.67 0.81
CA MET A 102 7.68 29.10 1.22
C MET A 102 8.16 30.29 0.38
N THR A 103 8.88 31.21 1.02
CA THR A 103 9.78 32.12 0.32
C THR A 103 11.02 31.37 -0.19
N GLN A 104 11.86 32.06 -0.96
CA GLN A 104 13.12 31.47 -1.41
C GLN A 104 14.04 31.17 -0.23
N GLU A 105 14.14 32.09 0.73
CA GLU A 105 15.00 31.94 1.92
C GLU A 105 14.55 30.78 2.81
N GLU A 106 13.23 30.62 2.99
CA GLU A 106 12.66 29.51 3.76
C GLU A 106 12.91 28.16 3.08
N TYR A 107 12.76 28.12 1.75
CA TYR A 107 13.04 26.93 0.95
C TYR A 107 14.52 26.56 1.00
N ASP A 108 15.43 27.51 0.83
CA ASP A 108 16.88 27.26 0.85
C ASP A 108 17.31 26.72 2.22
N ARG A 109 16.82 27.33 3.31
CA ARG A 109 17.03 26.83 4.69
C ARG A 109 16.48 25.42 4.88
N PHE A 110 15.29 25.13 4.35
CA PHE A 110 14.66 23.83 4.43
C PHE A 110 15.47 22.76 3.67
N VAL A 111 15.89 23.05 2.44
CA VAL A 111 16.71 22.15 1.60
C VAL A 111 18.05 21.85 2.25
N GLU A 112 18.71 22.86 2.82
CA GLU A 112 19.98 22.68 3.55
C GLU A 112 19.80 21.78 4.77
N ALA A 113 18.81 22.08 5.61
CA ALA A 113 18.51 21.29 6.80
C ALA A 113 18.15 19.84 6.47
N LEU A 114 17.41 19.63 5.37
CA LEU A 114 16.98 18.32 4.91
C LEU A 114 18.14 17.51 4.29
N SER A 115 19.03 18.16 3.54
CA SER A 115 20.17 17.50 2.87
C SER A 115 21.24 17.02 3.86
N THR A 116 21.32 17.68 5.01
CA THR A 116 22.30 17.41 6.08
C THR A 116 21.74 16.59 7.24
N ALA A 117 20.43 16.32 7.24
CA ALA A 117 19.76 15.64 8.34
C ALA A 117 20.19 14.17 8.49
N GLU A 118 20.20 13.70 9.74
CA GLU A 118 20.57 12.32 10.04
C GLU A 118 19.52 11.32 9.55
N ARG A 119 20.01 10.32 8.80
CA ARG A 119 19.21 9.21 8.30
C ARG A 119 19.28 8.00 9.22
N ILE A 120 18.26 7.16 9.16
CA ILE A 120 18.34 5.81 9.71
C ILE A 120 19.41 5.07 8.89
N PRO A 121 20.45 4.48 9.53
CA PRO A 121 21.49 3.77 8.81
C PRO A 121 20.90 2.65 7.96
N LEU A 122 21.18 2.70 6.66
CA LEU A 122 20.90 1.60 5.76
C LEU A 122 21.81 0.41 6.15
N ARG A 123 21.23 -0.79 6.20
CA ARG A 123 21.97 -2.03 6.44
C ARG A 123 22.92 -2.30 5.27
N ASP A 124 23.97 -3.10 5.48
CA ASP A 124 25.06 -3.25 4.50
C ASP A 124 24.57 -3.64 3.09
N PHE A 125 23.60 -4.53 2.99
CA PHE A 125 23.03 -4.98 1.71
C PHE A 125 22.11 -3.95 1.01
N GLU A 126 21.72 -2.86 1.69
CA GLU A 126 20.89 -1.77 1.13
C GLU A 126 21.76 -0.70 0.45
N ARG A 127 23.06 -0.66 0.76
CA ARG A 127 24.05 0.23 0.11
C ARG A 127 24.46 -0.24 -1.29
N ASP A 128 24.38 -1.54 -1.55
CA ASP A 128 24.95 -2.18 -2.75
C ASP A 128 24.00 -2.15 -3.97
N ASP A 129 22.77 -1.65 -3.82
CA ASP A 129 21.82 -1.49 -4.93
C ASP A 129 21.81 -0.02 -5.44
N PRO A 130 22.37 0.27 -6.63
CA PRO A 130 22.34 1.63 -7.19
C PRO A 130 20.93 2.13 -7.55
N HIS A 131 19.93 1.24 -7.63
CA HIS A 131 18.53 1.57 -7.91
C HIS A 131 17.66 1.72 -6.65
N PHE A 132 18.28 1.73 -5.45
CA PHE A 132 17.66 1.74 -4.10
C PHE A 132 16.47 2.71 -3.93
N PHE A 133 16.37 3.77 -4.74
CA PHE A 133 15.32 4.77 -4.64
C PHE A 133 14.53 5.08 -5.91
N GLU A 134 14.82 4.47 -7.07
CA GLU A 134 14.42 5.06 -8.37
C GLU A 134 12.90 5.19 -8.62
N ALA A 135 12.07 4.39 -7.94
CA ALA A 135 10.61 4.46 -8.07
C ALA A 135 9.92 5.41 -7.07
N CYS A 136 10.55 5.73 -5.93
CA CYS A 136 10.02 6.64 -4.91
C CYS A 136 11.16 7.19 -4.03
N LEU A 137 11.80 8.27 -4.48
CA LEU A 137 12.95 8.87 -3.79
C LEU A 137 12.52 9.56 -2.49
N PRO A 138 13.23 9.33 -1.38
CA PRO A 138 13.08 10.12 -0.17
C PRO A 138 13.29 11.59 -0.44
N VAL A 139 12.52 12.42 0.26
CA VAL A 139 12.57 13.87 0.10
C VAL A 139 13.98 14.41 0.36
N GLU A 140 14.73 13.84 1.30
CA GLU A 140 16.12 14.21 1.58
C GLU A 140 17.11 13.80 0.49
N VAL A 141 16.83 12.73 -0.25
CA VAL A 141 17.66 12.30 -1.39
C VAL A 141 17.35 13.16 -2.61
N LEU A 142 16.09 13.56 -2.80
CA LEU A 142 15.71 14.53 -3.83
C LEU A 142 16.40 15.88 -3.59
N ALA A 143 16.46 16.35 -2.34
CA ALA A 143 17.14 17.59 -1.98
C ALA A 143 18.64 17.57 -2.37
N GLN A 144 19.30 16.42 -2.23
CA GLN A 144 20.71 16.24 -2.60
C GLN A 144 20.96 16.27 -4.11
N ARG A 145 19.93 16.08 -4.96
CA ARG A 145 20.09 16.12 -6.43
C ARG A 145 20.28 17.53 -6.98
N GLY A 146 20.03 18.56 -6.17
CA GLY A 146 20.31 19.94 -6.52
C GLY A 146 19.37 20.92 -5.82
N PRO A 147 19.75 22.20 -5.76
CA PRO A 147 19.04 23.20 -4.95
C PRO A 147 17.58 23.36 -5.36
N LEU A 148 17.25 23.25 -6.65
CA LEU A 148 15.88 23.42 -7.16
C LEU A 148 15.11 22.10 -7.35
N ALA A 149 15.70 20.95 -7.01
CA ALA A 149 15.11 19.64 -7.31
C ALA A 149 13.71 19.47 -6.69
N LEU A 150 13.53 19.90 -5.44
CA LEU A 150 12.23 19.85 -4.77
C LEU A 150 11.22 20.84 -5.37
N ALA A 151 11.63 22.06 -5.70
CA ALA A 151 10.78 23.08 -6.32
C ALA A 151 10.30 22.71 -7.74
N PHE A 152 11.02 21.84 -8.45
CA PHE A 152 10.55 21.25 -9.70
C PHE A 152 9.78 19.92 -9.53
N GLY A 153 9.97 19.26 -8.39
CA GLY A 153 9.33 18.00 -8.04
C GLY A 153 8.17 18.17 -7.04
N PRO A 154 8.23 17.56 -5.84
CA PRO A 154 7.09 17.49 -4.93
C PRO A 154 6.66 18.85 -4.37
N LEU A 155 7.55 19.85 -4.32
CA LEU A 155 7.27 21.18 -3.76
C LEU A 155 6.90 22.22 -4.84
N ARG A 156 6.56 21.76 -6.05
CA ARG A 156 6.28 22.64 -7.18
C ARG A 156 5.08 23.56 -6.90
N PRO A 157 5.17 24.90 -7.06
CA PRO A 157 4.07 25.82 -6.73
C PRO A 157 3.06 26.05 -7.87
N VAL A 158 3.21 25.35 -9.01
CA VAL A 158 2.46 25.63 -10.24
C VAL A 158 0.95 25.45 -10.06
N GLY A 159 0.17 26.44 -10.49
CA GLY A 159 -1.28 26.44 -10.36
C GLY A 159 -1.80 26.92 -9.01
N LEU A 160 -0.94 27.41 -8.12
CA LEU A 160 -1.33 27.98 -6.83
C LEU A 160 -0.98 29.48 -6.79
N ARG A 161 -1.80 30.24 -6.08
CA ARG A 161 -1.55 31.62 -5.68
C ARG A 161 -1.81 31.73 -4.18
N ASP A 162 -0.86 32.31 -3.48
CA ASP A 162 -1.01 32.59 -2.05
C ASP A 162 -2.02 33.75 -1.89
N PRO A 163 -3.13 33.56 -1.16
CA PRO A 163 -4.16 34.60 -1.00
C PRO A 163 -3.64 35.85 -0.26
N ARG A 164 -2.58 35.72 0.54
CA ARG A 164 -2.03 36.82 1.35
C ARG A 164 -1.18 37.77 0.52
N THR A 165 -0.44 37.24 -0.45
CA THR A 165 0.45 38.02 -1.33
C THR A 165 -0.14 38.23 -2.73
N GLY A 166 -1.13 37.43 -3.12
CA GLY A 166 -1.65 37.35 -4.48
C GLY A 166 -0.69 36.72 -5.49
N GLN A 167 0.52 36.33 -5.06
CA GLN A 167 1.58 35.84 -5.93
C GLN A 167 1.72 34.32 -5.88
N ARG A 168 2.40 33.75 -6.88
CA ARG A 168 2.80 32.34 -6.83
C ARG A 168 3.95 32.21 -5.80
N PRO A 169 3.87 31.31 -4.82
CA PRO A 169 4.96 31.08 -3.88
C PRO A 169 6.18 30.50 -4.59
N TYR A 170 7.35 30.57 -3.95
CA TYR A 170 8.59 30.01 -4.51
C TYR A 170 8.53 28.47 -4.54
N ALA A 171 8.10 27.89 -3.42
CA ALA A 171 7.84 26.47 -3.24
C ALA A 171 6.62 26.27 -2.34
N VAL A 172 6.05 25.06 -2.30
CA VAL A 172 4.89 24.76 -1.46
C VAL A 172 4.92 23.33 -0.97
N VAL A 173 4.68 23.10 0.32
CA VAL A 173 4.35 21.77 0.84
C VAL A 173 2.84 21.61 0.84
N GLN A 174 2.34 20.55 0.21
CA GLN A 174 0.92 20.25 0.20
C GLN A 174 0.60 19.18 1.24
N LEU A 175 -0.47 19.38 2.00
CA LEU A 175 -1.00 18.41 2.94
C LEU A 175 -2.34 17.89 2.43
N ARG A 176 -2.51 16.57 2.37
CA ARG A 176 -3.76 15.92 1.97
C ARG A 176 -4.46 15.33 3.18
N GLN A 177 -5.78 15.49 3.23
CA GLN A 177 -6.61 14.84 4.24
C GLN A 177 -6.41 13.32 4.19
N ASP A 178 -6.06 12.73 5.34
CA ASP A 178 -5.76 11.30 5.48
C ASP A 178 -6.95 10.53 6.07
N ASN A 179 -7.75 11.16 6.93
CA ASN A 179 -8.94 10.56 7.53
C ASN A 179 -10.24 11.28 7.11
N ALA A 180 -11.37 10.57 7.16
CA ALA A 180 -12.66 11.14 6.76
C ALA A 180 -13.11 12.33 7.63
N ALA A 181 -12.67 12.39 8.90
CA ALA A 181 -12.98 13.46 9.83
C ALA A 181 -12.24 14.79 9.52
N GLY A 182 -11.14 14.75 8.76
CA GLY A 182 -10.35 15.96 8.49
C GLY A 182 -9.48 16.40 9.66
N GLU A 183 -9.13 15.47 10.54
CA GLU A 183 -8.27 15.73 11.71
C GLU A 183 -6.81 15.38 11.41
N LEU A 184 -6.57 14.51 10.43
CA LEU A 184 -5.22 14.03 10.10
C LEU A 184 -4.85 14.41 8.67
N TYR A 185 -3.66 14.95 8.51
CA TYR A 185 -3.13 15.41 7.22
C TYR A 185 -1.77 14.80 6.92
N ASN A 186 -1.66 14.18 5.74
CA ASN A 186 -0.43 13.59 5.23
C ASN A 186 0.37 14.59 4.41
N LEU A 187 1.70 14.66 4.61
CA LEU A 187 2.59 15.50 3.82
C LEU A 187 2.84 14.85 2.44
N VAL A 188 2.34 15.48 1.37
CA VAL A 188 2.37 14.91 0.01
C VAL A 188 3.79 14.92 -0.55
N GLY A 189 4.30 13.74 -0.93
CA GLY A 189 5.63 13.59 -1.51
C GLY A 189 6.78 13.68 -0.50
N PHE A 190 6.48 13.50 0.78
CA PHE A 190 7.43 13.55 1.89
C PHE A 190 7.78 12.14 2.42
N GLN A 191 7.88 11.16 1.53
CA GLN A 191 8.45 9.88 1.92
C GLN A 191 9.89 10.12 2.41
N THR A 192 10.28 9.50 3.52
CA THR A 192 11.55 9.82 4.17
C THR A 192 12.12 8.64 4.95
N ASN A 193 13.46 8.60 5.04
CA ASN A 193 14.23 7.70 5.89
C ASN A 193 15.02 8.46 6.97
N LEU A 194 14.64 9.72 7.25
CA LEU A 194 15.21 10.49 8.36
C LEU A 194 14.87 9.87 9.72
N ARG A 195 15.77 10.03 10.69
CA ARG A 195 15.47 9.70 12.09
C ARG A 195 14.29 10.55 12.58
N TYR A 196 13.47 10.03 13.51
CA TYR A 196 12.26 10.73 13.94
C TYR A 196 12.52 12.12 14.53
N GLY A 197 13.59 12.28 15.32
CA GLY A 197 13.99 13.61 15.82
C GLY A 197 14.36 14.59 14.71
N GLU A 198 14.96 14.10 13.63
CA GLU A 198 15.31 14.91 12.47
C GLU A 198 14.09 15.27 11.62
N GLN A 199 13.12 14.37 11.50
CA GLN A 199 11.85 14.70 10.86
C GLN A 199 11.16 15.86 11.59
N GLU A 200 11.08 15.81 12.92
CA GLU A 200 10.49 16.89 13.70
C GLU A 200 11.27 18.21 13.56
N ARG A 201 12.60 18.16 13.67
CA ARG A 201 13.46 19.34 13.53
C ARG A 201 13.33 19.99 12.15
N VAL A 202 13.37 19.18 11.09
CA VAL A 202 13.39 19.68 9.71
C VAL A 202 12.00 20.07 9.24
N PHE A 203 10.97 19.25 9.48
CA PHE A 203 9.62 19.54 8.98
C PHE A 203 8.93 20.67 9.74
N ARG A 204 9.38 21.02 10.97
CA ARG A 204 8.96 22.27 11.64
C ARG A 204 9.53 23.55 11.00
N LEU A 205 10.49 23.46 10.08
CA LEU A 205 10.92 24.62 9.31
C LEU A 205 9.93 25.02 8.21
N ILE A 206 8.93 24.17 7.93
CA ILE A 206 7.88 24.41 6.95
C ILE A 206 6.89 25.44 7.53
N PRO A 207 6.64 26.56 6.84
CA PRO A 207 5.67 27.55 7.29
C PRO A 207 4.28 26.94 7.48
N GLY A 208 3.67 27.16 8.64
CA GLY A 208 2.41 26.54 9.03
C GLY A 208 2.56 25.26 9.86
N LEU A 209 3.76 24.67 9.94
CA LEU A 209 4.02 23.45 10.70
C LEU A 209 5.00 23.64 11.86
N GLU A 210 5.28 24.89 12.24
CA GLU A 210 6.30 25.24 13.24
C GLU A 210 6.02 24.58 14.60
N ASN A 211 4.73 24.45 14.94
CA ASN A 211 4.23 23.82 16.16
C ASN A 211 3.42 22.54 15.87
N ALA A 212 3.57 21.96 14.68
CA ALA A 212 2.79 20.80 14.30
C ALA A 212 3.07 19.62 15.23
N THR A 213 1.99 18.92 15.60
CA THR A 213 2.05 17.62 16.28
C THR A 213 2.08 16.51 15.24
N PHE A 214 3.19 15.76 15.20
CA PHE A 214 3.35 14.61 14.32
C PHE A 214 2.67 13.39 14.95
N ILE A 215 1.55 12.98 14.38
CA ILE A 215 0.80 11.80 14.82
C ILE A 215 1.46 10.52 14.30
N ARG A 216 2.14 10.61 13.15
CA ARG A 216 2.94 9.53 12.58
C ARG A 216 4.16 10.11 11.86
N TYR A 217 5.33 9.57 12.15
CA TYR A 217 6.54 9.87 11.39
C TYR A 217 6.61 9.06 10.09
N GLY A 218 7.30 9.60 9.10
CA GLY A 218 7.63 8.88 7.88
C GLY A 218 8.66 7.78 8.14
N SER A 219 8.73 6.82 7.24
CA SER A 219 9.65 5.69 7.34
C SER A 219 9.76 4.98 6.01
N MET A 220 10.94 4.45 5.70
CA MET A 220 11.13 3.50 4.62
C MET A 220 11.29 2.09 5.17
N HIS A 221 10.50 1.15 4.66
CA HIS A 221 10.58 -0.26 5.02
C HIS A 221 10.83 -1.11 3.78
N ARG A 222 11.84 -1.97 3.85
CA ARG A 222 12.04 -3.02 2.86
C ARG A 222 10.94 -4.08 3.01
N ASN A 223 10.12 -4.24 1.98
CA ASN A 223 9.13 -5.30 1.88
C ASN A 223 9.56 -6.31 0.80
N THR A 224 9.48 -7.59 1.15
CA THR A 224 9.72 -8.68 0.19
C THR A 224 8.44 -8.99 -0.58
N TYR A 225 8.50 -8.98 -1.91
CA TYR A 225 7.43 -9.39 -2.80
C TYR A 225 7.99 -9.91 -4.13
N LEU A 226 7.23 -10.79 -4.76
CA LEU A 226 7.56 -11.33 -6.08
C LEU A 226 7.07 -10.38 -7.17
N ASN A 227 7.78 -10.33 -8.31
CA ASN A 227 7.26 -9.74 -9.54
C ASN A 227 6.13 -10.64 -10.09
N ALA A 228 4.94 -10.50 -9.51
CA ALA A 228 3.80 -11.35 -9.77
C ALA A 228 3.35 -11.35 -11.25
N PRO A 229 3.41 -10.23 -12.02
CA PRO A 229 3.10 -10.27 -13.43
C PRO A 229 4.02 -11.18 -14.25
N LEU A 230 5.27 -11.37 -13.85
CA LEU A 230 6.17 -12.33 -14.49
C LEU A 230 5.89 -13.75 -14.03
N LEU A 231 5.65 -13.93 -12.73
CA LEU A 231 5.77 -15.23 -12.06
C LEU A 231 4.44 -15.95 -11.86
N LEU A 232 3.34 -15.22 -11.71
CA LEU A 232 2.06 -15.75 -11.26
C LEU A 232 0.98 -15.68 -12.34
N ALA A 233 0.14 -16.71 -12.39
CA ALA A 233 -1.13 -16.69 -13.11
C ALA A 233 -2.24 -16.04 -12.24
N PRO A 234 -3.38 -15.60 -12.82
CA PRO A 234 -4.51 -15.05 -12.06
C PRO A 234 -5.13 -16.00 -11.02
N THR A 235 -4.78 -17.29 -11.08
CA THR A 235 -5.12 -18.32 -10.10
C THR A 235 -4.19 -18.35 -8.88
N LEU A 236 -3.19 -17.44 -8.86
CA LEU A 236 -2.07 -17.35 -7.92
C LEU A 236 -1.03 -18.48 -8.00
N GLN A 237 -1.14 -19.34 -9.02
CA GLN A 237 -0.13 -20.36 -9.31
C GLN A 237 1.12 -19.74 -9.95
N PHE A 238 2.29 -20.28 -9.64
CA PHE A 238 3.48 -20.00 -10.42
C PHE A 238 3.31 -20.54 -11.84
N LYS A 239 3.61 -19.71 -12.85
CA LYS A 239 3.46 -20.07 -14.27
C LYS A 239 4.33 -21.27 -14.67
N LYS A 240 5.51 -21.40 -14.07
CA LYS A 240 6.45 -22.51 -14.33
C LYS A 240 6.19 -23.74 -13.46
N ARG A 241 5.39 -23.61 -12.39
CA ARG A 241 5.17 -24.67 -11.41
C ARG A 241 3.74 -24.62 -10.89
N SER A 242 2.83 -25.35 -11.54
CA SER A 242 1.39 -25.31 -11.26
C SER A 242 1.00 -25.80 -9.85
N THR A 243 1.86 -26.52 -9.15
CA THR A 243 1.61 -26.96 -7.76
C THR A 243 2.06 -25.95 -6.70
N LEU A 244 2.75 -24.87 -7.11
CA LEU A 244 3.23 -23.82 -6.23
C LEU A 244 2.36 -22.57 -6.38
N PHE A 245 1.92 -22.00 -5.25
CA PHE A 245 1.11 -20.79 -5.17
C PHE A 245 1.83 -19.72 -4.34
N CYS A 246 1.56 -18.45 -4.61
CA CYS A 246 1.97 -17.33 -3.77
C CYS A 246 0.78 -16.46 -3.42
N ALA A 247 0.65 -16.08 -2.15
CA ALA A 247 -0.46 -15.28 -1.65
C ALA A 247 -0.02 -14.21 -0.66
N GLY A 248 -0.94 -13.26 -0.41
CA GLY A 248 -0.70 -12.16 0.51
C GLY A 248 0.30 -11.15 -0.04
N GLN A 249 1.01 -10.48 0.87
CA GLN A 249 1.92 -9.40 0.50
C GLN A 249 3.09 -9.87 -0.35
N LEU A 250 3.52 -11.12 -0.19
CA LEU A 250 4.55 -11.72 -1.03
C LEU A 250 4.11 -11.79 -2.51
N ALA A 251 2.81 -11.87 -2.79
CA ALA A 251 2.27 -11.84 -4.15
C ALA A 251 2.03 -10.41 -4.68
N GLY A 252 2.35 -9.37 -3.90
CA GLY A 252 2.11 -7.97 -4.26
C GLY A 252 0.71 -7.45 -3.87
N LEU A 253 0.01 -8.11 -2.94
CA LEU A 253 -1.23 -7.58 -2.36
C LEU A 253 -0.93 -6.71 -1.14
N GLU A 254 -1.63 -5.59 -1.00
CA GLU A 254 -1.54 -4.75 0.19
C GLU A 254 -2.84 -4.69 0.99
N GLY A 255 -2.69 -4.61 2.31
CA GLY A 255 -3.79 -4.53 3.26
C GLY A 255 -4.34 -5.91 3.66
N TYR A 256 -4.76 -6.02 4.93
CA TYR A 256 -5.19 -7.28 5.53
C TYR A 256 -6.30 -7.98 4.73
N VAL A 257 -7.30 -7.24 4.26
CA VAL A 257 -8.43 -7.83 3.52
C VAL A 257 -7.99 -8.39 2.16
N GLY A 258 -7.12 -7.67 1.43
CA GLY A 258 -6.54 -8.16 0.18
C GLY A 258 -5.72 -9.43 0.41
N ASN A 259 -4.92 -9.45 1.47
CA ASN A 259 -4.10 -10.60 1.83
C ASN A 259 -4.94 -11.83 2.20
N VAL A 260 -6.00 -11.66 3.01
CA VAL A 260 -6.95 -12.73 3.36
C VAL A 260 -7.64 -13.27 2.12
N MET A 261 -8.05 -12.39 1.19
CA MET A 261 -8.68 -12.78 -0.06
C MET A 261 -7.72 -13.60 -0.95
N GLY A 262 -6.47 -13.15 -1.11
CA GLY A 262 -5.47 -13.89 -1.88
C GLY A 262 -5.15 -15.25 -1.26
N GLY A 263 -5.02 -15.32 0.08
CA GLY A 263 -4.82 -16.58 0.79
C GLY A 263 -6.00 -17.54 0.64
N TRP A 264 -7.23 -17.03 0.71
CA TRP A 264 -8.44 -17.81 0.48
C TRP A 264 -8.47 -18.39 -0.94
N LEU A 265 -8.20 -17.59 -1.98
CA LEU A 265 -8.19 -18.07 -3.36
C LEU A 265 -7.10 -19.12 -3.60
N ALA A 266 -5.88 -18.88 -3.11
CA ALA A 266 -4.79 -19.84 -3.22
C ALA A 266 -5.13 -21.17 -2.52
N GLY A 267 -5.72 -21.11 -1.32
CA GLY A 267 -6.18 -22.29 -0.58
C GLY A 267 -7.28 -23.06 -1.32
N ILE A 268 -8.29 -22.37 -1.84
CA ILE A 268 -9.35 -22.98 -2.67
C ILE A 268 -8.76 -23.62 -3.92
N ASN A 269 -7.85 -22.95 -4.61
CA ASN A 269 -7.25 -23.47 -5.84
C ASN A 269 -6.32 -24.66 -5.57
N ALA A 270 -5.55 -24.65 -4.49
CA ALA A 270 -4.77 -25.82 -4.07
C ALA A 270 -5.69 -27.01 -3.76
N ALA A 271 -6.77 -26.79 -3.01
CA ALA A 271 -7.75 -27.84 -2.71
C ALA A 271 -8.41 -28.39 -3.99
N ARG A 272 -8.78 -27.52 -4.94
CA ARG A 272 -9.35 -27.94 -6.22
C ARG A 272 -8.35 -28.75 -7.05
N LEU A 273 -7.10 -28.29 -7.12
CA LEU A 273 -6.04 -28.99 -7.85
C LEU A 273 -5.77 -30.38 -7.24
N SER A 274 -5.83 -30.51 -5.91
CA SER A 274 -5.71 -31.81 -5.23
C SER A 274 -6.80 -32.82 -5.61
N GLN A 275 -7.94 -32.33 -6.12
CA GLN A 275 -9.09 -33.12 -6.55
C GLN A 275 -9.18 -33.24 -8.08
N GLY A 276 -8.15 -32.80 -8.82
CA GLY A 276 -8.14 -32.79 -10.28
C GLY A 276 -9.08 -31.75 -10.91
N ALA A 277 -9.60 -30.80 -10.12
CA ALA A 277 -10.48 -29.74 -10.61
C ALA A 277 -9.68 -28.51 -11.06
N THR A 278 -10.22 -27.80 -12.06
CA THR A 278 -9.60 -26.58 -12.58
C THR A 278 -9.57 -25.47 -11.53
N PRO A 279 -8.42 -24.80 -11.34
CA PRO A 279 -8.31 -23.60 -10.51
C PRO A 279 -9.25 -22.48 -10.96
N LEU A 280 -9.66 -21.65 -10.01
CA LEU A 280 -10.59 -20.55 -10.20
C LEU A 280 -9.86 -19.22 -10.33
N THR A 281 -10.52 -18.31 -11.04
CA THR A 281 -10.23 -16.88 -11.05
C THR A 281 -11.47 -16.11 -10.59
N LEU A 282 -11.27 -14.92 -10.04
CA LEU A 282 -12.39 -14.06 -9.61
C LEU A 282 -12.81 -13.10 -10.72
N PRO A 283 -14.10 -12.71 -10.78
CA PRO A 283 -14.57 -11.79 -11.81
C PRO A 283 -13.84 -10.43 -11.71
N PRO A 284 -13.31 -9.89 -12.83
CA PRO A 284 -12.53 -8.65 -12.81
C PRO A 284 -13.38 -7.41 -12.46
N THR A 285 -14.70 -7.53 -12.46
CA THR A 285 -15.63 -6.49 -12.03
C THR A 285 -15.81 -6.42 -10.51
N THR A 286 -15.33 -7.42 -9.77
CA THR A 286 -15.21 -7.38 -8.31
C THR A 286 -13.89 -6.74 -7.89
N MET A 287 -13.83 -6.11 -6.71
CA MET A 287 -12.58 -5.54 -6.21
C MET A 287 -11.48 -6.61 -6.08
N SER A 288 -11.84 -7.80 -5.60
CA SER A 288 -10.92 -8.92 -5.45
C SER A 288 -10.36 -9.39 -6.79
N GLY A 289 -11.22 -9.58 -7.80
CA GLY A 289 -10.78 -9.99 -9.13
C GLY A 289 -10.00 -8.91 -9.87
N ALA A 290 -10.39 -7.64 -9.74
CA ALA A 290 -9.65 -6.51 -10.29
C ALA A 290 -8.24 -6.42 -9.68
N LEU A 291 -8.12 -6.61 -8.37
CA LEU A 291 -6.84 -6.58 -7.68
C LEU A 291 -5.92 -7.74 -8.11
N LEU A 292 -6.47 -8.95 -8.23
CA LEU A 292 -5.74 -10.12 -8.74
C LEU A 292 -5.32 -9.94 -10.21
N ALA A 293 -6.20 -9.35 -11.03
CA ALA A 293 -5.87 -9.04 -12.42
C ALA A 293 -4.71 -8.03 -12.47
N TYR A 294 -4.75 -6.97 -11.67
CA TYR A 294 -3.66 -6.00 -11.61
C TYR A 294 -2.32 -6.67 -11.26
N ILE A 295 -2.24 -7.40 -10.14
CA ILE A 295 -0.96 -7.98 -9.72
C ILE A 295 -0.42 -9.06 -10.66
N THR A 296 -1.23 -9.60 -11.57
CA THR A 296 -0.78 -10.65 -12.52
C THR A 296 -0.64 -10.15 -13.95
N GLN A 297 -1.11 -8.95 -14.27
CA GLN A 297 -1.15 -8.41 -15.63
C GLN A 297 -0.56 -6.99 -15.76
N ALA A 298 -0.22 -6.32 -14.66
CA ALA A 298 0.50 -5.06 -14.70
C ALA A 298 1.83 -5.22 -15.46
N ASP A 299 2.37 -4.11 -15.96
CA ASP A 299 3.68 -4.10 -16.60
C ASP A 299 4.76 -4.57 -15.60
N PRO A 300 5.46 -5.69 -15.88
CA PRO A 300 6.53 -6.21 -15.04
C PRO A 300 7.60 -5.19 -14.67
N ALA A 301 7.95 -4.28 -15.58
CA ALA A 301 9.05 -3.35 -15.39
C ALA A 301 8.72 -2.25 -14.37
N THR A 302 7.43 -1.98 -14.17
CA THR A 302 6.93 -0.91 -13.30
C THR A 302 6.02 -1.45 -12.19
N PHE A 303 5.95 -2.78 -12.04
CA PHE A 303 5.04 -3.44 -11.12
C PHE A 303 5.33 -3.09 -9.67
N GLN A 304 4.26 -2.71 -8.96
CA GLN A 304 4.28 -2.42 -7.54
C GLN A 304 3.16 -3.17 -6.82
N PRO A 305 3.34 -3.51 -5.53
CA PRO A 305 2.24 -4.01 -4.72
C PRO A 305 1.07 -3.02 -4.72
N MET A 306 -0.14 -3.54 -4.56
CA MET A 306 -1.35 -2.74 -4.70
C MET A 306 -2.38 -3.06 -3.63
N LYS A 307 -2.97 -2.00 -3.09
CA LYS A 307 -4.17 -2.09 -2.25
C LYS A 307 -5.44 -1.92 -3.07
N ALA A 308 -6.54 -2.46 -2.55
CA ALA A 308 -7.87 -2.27 -3.12
C ALA A 308 -8.18 -0.78 -3.37
N ASN A 309 -8.50 -0.43 -4.60
CA ASN A 309 -8.92 0.91 -4.99
C ASN A 309 -9.86 0.86 -6.21
N PHE A 310 -10.80 1.80 -6.28
CA PHE A 310 -11.80 1.85 -7.35
C PHE A 310 -11.21 2.10 -8.75
N GLY A 311 -9.97 2.57 -8.85
CA GLY A 311 -9.28 2.78 -10.12
C GLY A 311 -8.92 1.48 -10.85
N LEU A 312 -8.88 0.35 -10.14
CA LEU A 312 -8.64 -0.98 -10.73
C LEU A 312 -9.88 -1.56 -11.42
N LEU A 313 -11.07 -1.06 -11.05
CA LEU A 313 -12.31 -1.62 -11.57
C LEU A 313 -12.53 -1.19 -13.02
N PRO A 314 -12.99 -2.10 -13.90
CA PRO A 314 -13.44 -1.73 -15.24
C PRO A 314 -14.49 -0.62 -15.18
N PRO A 315 -14.51 0.33 -16.13
CA PRO A 315 -15.45 1.45 -16.09
C PRO A 315 -16.91 0.99 -16.08
N LEU A 316 -17.81 1.82 -15.54
CA LEU A 316 -19.26 1.59 -15.63
C LEU A 316 -19.76 1.97 -17.02
N ASP A 317 -20.72 1.21 -17.56
CA ASP A 317 -21.35 1.51 -18.85
C ASP A 317 -22.08 2.87 -18.82
N VAL A 318 -22.69 3.19 -17.68
CA VAL A 318 -23.38 4.46 -17.46
C VAL A 318 -22.65 5.27 -16.40
N ALA A 319 -22.11 6.41 -16.82
CA ALA A 319 -21.46 7.35 -15.91
C ALA A 319 -22.42 7.82 -14.81
N ARG A 320 -21.95 7.81 -13.56
CA ARG A 320 -22.68 8.32 -12.39
C ARG A 320 -22.03 9.58 -11.87
N ARG A 321 -22.85 10.62 -11.65
CA ARG A 321 -22.42 11.87 -11.01
C ARG A 321 -22.32 11.68 -9.50
N GLY A 322 -21.23 12.18 -8.91
CA GLY A 322 -20.96 12.07 -7.48
C GLY A 322 -20.28 10.75 -7.09
N LYS A 323 -19.37 10.84 -6.11
CA LYS A 323 -18.55 9.72 -5.61
C LYS A 323 -19.40 8.60 -5.02
N ARG A 324 -20.43 8.94 -4.23
CA ARG A 324 -21.32 7.97 -3.58
C ARG A 324 -22.11 7.13 -4.59
N ALA A 325 -22.84 7.78 -5.50
CA ALA A 325 -23.63 7.10 -6.53
C ALA A 325 -22.76 6.22 -7.45
N ARG A 326 -21.52 6.64 -7.73
CA ARG A 326 -20.54 5.84 -8.47
C ARG A 326 -20.09 4.62 -7.67
N GLY A 327 -19.80 4.78 -6.38
CA GLY A 327 -19.44 3.68 -5.49
C GLY A 327 -20.55 2.64 -5.34
N GLU A 328 -21.80 3.09 -5.17
CA GLU A 328 -22.99 2.23 -5.09
C GLU A 328 -23.19 1.45 -6.40
N ALA A 329 -23.03 2.10 -7.56
CA ALA A 329 -23.15 1.42 -8.86
C ALA A 329 -22.06 0.36 -9.07
N TYR A 330 -20.81 0.66 -8.70
CA TYR A 330 -19.73 -0.34 -8.73
C TYR A 330 -20.01 -1.52 -7.78
N ALA A 331 -20.46 -1.24 -6.55
CA ALA A 331 -20.80 -2.28 -5.59
C ALA A 331 -21.95 -3.16 -6.09
N HIS A 332 -22.99 -2.57 -6.66
CA HIS A 332 -24.12 -3.32 -7.19
C HIS A 332 -23.70 -4.24 -8.34
N ARG A 333 -22.94 -3.73 -9.34
CA ARG A 333 -22.39 -4.57 -10.41
C ARG A 333 -21.51 -5.70 -9.87
N ALA A 334 -20.58 -5.37 -8.96
CA ALA A 334 -19.68 -6.36 -8.38
C ALA A 334 -20.42 -7.48 -7.64
N LEU A 335 -21.46 -7.15 -6.87
CA LEU A 335 -22.27 -8.13 -6.15
C LEU A 335 -23.09 -9.02 -7.10
N THR A 336 -23.67 -8.43 -8.16
CA THR A 336 -24.38 -9.20 -9.20
C THR A 336 -23.46 -10.18 -9.91
N ASP A 337 -22.28 -9.72 -10.34
CA ASP A 337 -21.32 -10.56 -11.05
C ASP A 337 -20.72 -11.63 -10.13
N LEU A 338 -20.50 -11.31 -8.86
CA LEU A 338 -20.07 -12.28 -7.86
C LEU A 338 -21.14 -13.35 -7.63
N ALA A 339 -22.42 -12.97 -7.55
CA ALA A 339 -23.52 -13.92 -7.39
C ALA A 339 -23.64 -14.86 -8.60
N ALA A 340 -23.51 -14.33 -9.82
CA ALA A 340 -23.49 -15.13 -11.04
C ALA A 340 -22.29 -16.09 -11.07
N TRP A 341 -21.12 -15.62 -10.67
CA TRP A 341 -19.90 -16.44 -10.57
C TRP A 341 -20.03 -17.56 -9.53
N LEU A 342 -20.61 -17.27 -8.36
CA LEU A 342 -20.88 -18.26 -7.32
C LEU A 342 -21.84 -19.34 -7.83
N ALA A 343 -22.91 -18.95 -8.53
CA ALA A 343 -23.87 -19.89 -9.11
C ALA A 343 -23.23 -20.79 -10.18
N ALA A 344 -22.28 -20.26 -10.96
CA ALA A 344 -21.54 -21.00 -11.97
C ALA A 344 -20.39 -21.87 -11.41
N THR A 345 -20.07 -21.73 -10.12
CA THR A 345 -18.92 -22.41 -9.48
C THR A 345 -19.40 -23.33 -8.34
N PRO A 346 -20.07 -24.45 -8.66
CA PRO A 346 -20.56 -25.38 -7.66
C PRO A 346 -19.40 -26.02 -6.88
N GLY A 347 -19.64 -26.31 -5.59
CA GLY A 347 -18.67 -27.00 -4.72
C GLY A 347 -17.70 -26.08 -3.97
N LEU A 348 -17.84 -24.75 -4.08
CA LEU A 348 -17.25 -23.84 -3.08
C LEU A 348 -17.91 -24.11 -1.72
N PRO A 349 -17.14 -24.10 -0.60
CA PRO A 349 -17.73 -24.25 0.72
C PRO A 349 -18.82 -23.18 0.89
N ALA A 350 -20.06 -23.62 1.12
CA ALA A 350 -21.19 -22.71 1.33
C ALA A 350 -20.82 -21.70 2.41
N SER A 351 -21.19 -20.43 2.25
CA SER A 351 -21.03 -19.46 3.32
C SER A 351 -21.77 -20.01 4.54
N ARG A 352 -21.01 -20.37 5.58
CA ARG A 352 -21.60 -20.53 6.90
C ARG A 352 -22.37 -19.26 7.19
N GLN A 353 -23.63 -19.40 7.59
CA GLN A 353 -24.46 -18.26 7.95
C GLN A 353 -23.72 -17.49 9.05
N PRO A 354 -23.86 -16.15 9.14
CA PRO A 354 -23.24 -15.36 10.22
C PRO A 354 -23.56 -15.89 11.63
N THR A 355 -24.63 -16.68 11.78
CA THR A 355 -25.06 -17.37 13.00
C THR A 355 -24.17 -18.54 13.43
N ASP A 356 -23.23 -18.99 12.59
CA ASP A 356 -22.28 -20.08 12.90
C ASP A 356 -20.99 -19.58 13.60
N VAL A 357 -20.97 -18.30 14.00
CA VAL A 357 -19.96 -17.75 14.92
C VAL A 357 -20.40 -18.14 16.33
N PRO A 358 -19.59 -18.91 17.09
CA PRO A 358 -19.95 -19.24 18.47
C PRO A 358 -20.13 -17.94 19.26
N PRO A 359 -21.14 -17.86 20.16
CA PRO A 359 -21.36 -16.67 20.96
C PRO A 359 -20.09 -16.35 21.74
N THR A 360 -19.79 -15.05 21.87
CA THR A 360 -18.74 -14.55 22.76
C THR A 360 -18.93 -15.14 24.15
N PRO A 361 -17.86 -15.67 24.80
CA PRO A 361 -17.98 -16.13 26.18
C PRO A 361 -18.38 -14.95 27.07
N PRO A 362 -19.21 -15.17 28.10
CA PRO A 362 -19.69 -14.10 28.98
C PRO A 362 -18.52 -13.44 29.71
N GLU A 363 -18.65 -12.13 29.94
CA GLU A 363 -17.69 -11.24 30.63
C GLU A 363 -17.26 -11.74 32.01
#